data_AF-A0A1D7XWZ9-F1
#
_entry.id   AF-A0A1D7XWZ9-F1
#
_cell.length_a   1.000
_cell.length_b   1.000
_cell.length_c   1.000
_cell.angle_alpha   90.00
_cell.angle_beta   90.00
_cell.angle_gamma   90.00
#
_symmetry.space_group_name_H-M   'P 1'
#
loop_
_entity.id
_entity.type
_entity.pdbx_description
1 polymer ?
#
loop_
_entity_poly.entity_id
_entity_poly.type
_entity_poly.pdbx_seq_one_letter_code
_entity_poly.pdbx_strand_id
1 'polypeptide(L)'
;MTDEDLNKFIEKVEQNCSESEAYFNSEFNTDFGIAKGNKFGLLLYAKEFLKAAREIDKRKFEQGDMEVYNPDFKWIKGIDSNPFRYIKITKKLLKEINPENQLEKENWKNKLYSIGCGTAVVFALILTFVGLVTFLKWMF
;
A
#
# COMPACT_ATOMS: atom_id res chain seq x y z
N MET A 1 23.56 -2.41 -13.52
CA MET A 1 23.38 -1.02 -13.98
C MET A 1 24.08 -0.13 -12.97
N THR A 2 24.87 0.84 -13.42
CA THR A 2 25.58 1.74 -12.50
C THR A 2 24.68 2.92 -12.11
N ASP A 3 25.03 3.64 -11.03
CA ASP A 3 24.36 4.89 -10.67
C ASP A 3 24.45 5.94 -11.79
N GLU A 4 25.53 5.92 -12.56
CA GLU A 4 25.72 6.82 -13.69
C GLU A 4 24.74 6.51 -14.83
N ASP A 5 24.52 5.22 -15.12
CA ASP A 5 23.52 4.77 -16.09
C ASP A 5 22.10 5.14 -15.64
N LEU A 6 21.80 4.96 -14.35
CA LEU A 6 20.52 5.33 -13.75
C LEU A 6 20.27 6.83 -13.90
N ASN A 7 21.26 7.67 -13.58
CA ASN A 7 21.16 9.12 -13.70
C ASN A 7 20.90 9.55 -15.14
N LYS A 8 21.65 9.00 -16.11
CA LYS A 8 21.45 9.30 -17.54
C LYS A 8 20.02 8.97 -17.99
N PHE A 9 19.45 7.86 -17.53
CA PHE A 9 18.07 7.52 -17.88
C PHE A 9 17.05 8.44 -17.20
N ILE A 10 17.22 8.73 -15.91
CA ILE A 10 16.36 9.64 -15.15
C ILE A 10 16.32 11.02 -15.82
N GLU A 11 17.49 11.59 -16.11
CA GLU A 11 17.62 12.89 -16.79
C GLU A 11 16.95 12.88 -18.16
N LYS A 12 17.15 11.80 -18.94
CA LYS A 12 16.50 11.66 -20.25
C LYS A 12 14.98 11.63 -20.14
N VAL A 13 14.42 11.00 -19.11
CA VAL A 13 12.96 11.01 -18.89
C VAL A 13 12.50 12.42 -18.51
N GLU A 14 13.21 13.10 -17.61
CA GLU A 14 12.85 14.46 -17.15
C GLU A 14 12.92 15.52 -18.27
N GLN A 15 13.83 15.34 -19.21
CA GLN A 15 13.96 16.25 -20.37
C GLN A 15 12.92 15.99 -21.46
N ASN A 16 12.50 14.74 -21.65
CA ASN A 16 11.70 14.33 -22.82
C ASN A 16 10.23 14.01 -22.53
N CYS A 17 9.84 13.88 -21.25
CA CYS A 17 8.47 13.57 -20.88
C CYS A 17 7.80 14.78 -20.23
N SER A 18 6.72 15.26 -20.83
CA SER A 18 5.91 16.34 -20.27
C SER A 18 4.93 15.80 -19.23
N GLU A 19 4.94 16.36 -18.01
CA GLU A 19 3.95 16.05 -16.98
C GLU A 19 2.53 16.46 -17.38
N SER A 20 2.36 17.52 -18.18
CA SER A 20 1.04 17.99 -18.61
C SER A 20 0.38 17.07 -19.64
N GLU A 21 1.19 16.30 -20.37
CA GLU A 21 0.73 15.32 -21.37
C GLU A 21 0.72 13.89 -20.81
N ALA A 22 1.14 13.71 -19.55
CA ALA A 22 1.26 12.41 -18.94
C ALA A 22 -0.08 11.89 -18.41
N TYR A 23 -0.38 10.63 -18.70
CA TYR A 23 -1.50 9.91 -18.12
C TYR A 23 -0.99 8.65 -17.43
N PHE A 24 -1.32 8.51 -16.15
CA PHE A 24 -1.10 7.29 -15.38
C PHE A 24 -2.27 7.08 -14.41
N ASN A 25 -2.72 5.84 -14.30
CA ASN A 25 -3.74 5.40 -13.36
C ASN A 25 -3.51 3.92 -13.00
N SER A 26 -4.12 3.47 -11.92
CA SER A 26 -4.07 2.09 -11.47
C SER A 26 -5.45 1.64 -11.02
N GLU A 27 -5.85 0.45 -11.44
CA GLU A 27 -7.10 -0.19 -11.06
C GLU A 27 -6.82 -1.48 -10.30
N PHE A 28 -7.56 -1.74 -9.23
CA PHE A 28 -7.42 -2.96 -8.42
C PHE A 28 -8.78 -3.58 -8.21
N ASN A 29 -8.81 -4.90 -8.30
CA ASN A 29 -9.87 -5.72 -7.76
C ASN A 29 -9.27 -6.81 -6.87
N THR A 30 -10.09 -7.77 -6.44
CA THR A 30 -9.65 -8.87 -5.57
C THR A 30 -8.64 -9.81 -6.23
N ASP A 31 -8.60 -9.85 -7.56
CA ASP A 31 -7.89 -10.89 -8.31
C ASP A 31 -6.64 -10.35 -9.00
N PHE A 32 -6.65 -9.07 -9.41
CA PHE A 32 -5.57 -8.44 -10.13
C PHE A 32 -5.52 -6.91 -9.96
N GLY A 33 -4.33 -6.36 -10.18
CA GLY A 33 -4.09 -4.93 -10.35
C GLY A 33 -3.62 -4.61 -11.77
N ILE A 34 -4.12 -3.53 -12.35
CA ILE A 34 -3.73 -3.05 -13.68
C ILE A 34 -3.16 -1.64 -13.54
N ALA A 35 -1.93 -1.45 -14.02
CA ALA A 35 -1.39 -0.12 -14.29
C ALA A 35 -1.76 0.29 -15.72
N LYS A 36 -2.31 1.49 -15.89
CA LYS A 36 -2.69 2.08 -17.19
C LYS A 36 -1.99 3.41 -17.35
N GLY A 37 -1.46 3.69 -18.53
CA GLY A 37 -0.85 4.98 -18.80
C GLY A 37 -0.46 5.14 -20.25
N ASN A 38 -0.24 6.38 -20.66
CA ASN A 38 0.40 6.65 -21.95
C ASN A 38 1.93 6.58 -21.80
N LYS A 39 2.65 6.70 -22.93
CA LYS A 39 4.11 6.60 -22.94
C LYS A 39 4.78 7.52 -21.89
N PHE A 40 4.35 8.77 -21.81
CA PHE A 40 4.94 9.74 -20.88
C PHE A 40 4.63 9.41 -19.42
N GLY A 41 3.39 9.07 -19.09
CA GLY A 41 3.01 8.70 -17.73
C GLY A 41 3.72 7.43 -17.25
N LEU A 42 3.84 6.41 -18.10
CA LEU A 42 4.57 5.19 -17.76
C LEU A 42 6.06 5.45 -17.53
N LEU A 43 6.69 6.30 -18.35
CA LEU A 43 8.10 6.67 -18.19
C LEU A 43 8.33 7.51 -16.94
N LEU A 44 7.48 8.51 -16.67
CA LEU A 44 7.56 9.34 -15.46
C LEU A 44 7.33 8.51 -14.19
N TYR A 45 6.42 7.54 -14.24
CA TYR A 45 6.20 6.63 -13.12
C TYR A 45 7.40 5.70 -12.90
N ALA A 46 7.93 5.10 -13.98
CA ALA A 46 9.12 4.24 -13.92
C ALA A 46 10.36 4.99 -13.39
N LYS A 47 10.52 6.27 -13.76
CA LYS A 47 11.59 7.14 -13.27
C LYS A 47 11.66 7.18 -11.75
N GLU A 48 10.52 7.21 -11.06
CA GLU A 48 10.50 7.27 -9.60
C GLU A 48 10.99 5.96 -8.95
N PHE A 49 10.79 4.79 -9.58
CA PHE A 49 11.44 3.56 -9.15
C PHE A 49 12.96 3.59 -9.35
N LEU A 50 13.43 4.19 -10.45
CA LEU A 50 14.87 4.34 -10.69
C LEU A 50 15.52 5.28 -9.67
N LYS A 51 14.84 6.37 -9.30
CA LYS A 51 15.27 7.23 -8.20
C LYS A 51 15.28 6.48 -6.87
N ALA A 52 14.24 5.71 -6.57
CA ALA A 52 14.17 4.89 -5.37
C ALA A 52 15.32 3.86 -5.30
N ALA A 53 15.63 3.20 -6.42
CA ALA A 53 16.74 2.26 -6.52
C ALA A 53 18.09 2.94 -6.23
N ARG A 54 18.35 4.10 -6.83
CA ARG A 54 19.57 4.90 -6.56
C ARG A 54 19.69 5.33 -5.09
N GLU A 55 18.57 5.58 -4.41
CA GLU A 55 18.59 5.94 -2.99
C GLU A 55 18.93 4.76 -2.06
N ILE A 56 18.79 3.51 -2.52
CA ILE A 56 19.20 2.34 -1.72
C ILE A 56 20.68 2.45 -1.38
N ASP A 57 21.54 2.76 -2.33
CA ASP A 57 22.98 2.76 -2.08
C ASP A 57 23.41 3.88 -1.13
N LYS A 58 22.70 5.01 -1.13
CA LYS A 58 22.97 6.18 -0.29
C LYS A 58 22.47 6.05 1.14
N ARG A 59 21.43 5.24 1.38
CA ARG A 59 20.80 5.11 2.70
C ARG A 59 21.54 4.14 3.61
N LYS A 60 21.50 4.45 4.90
CA LYS A 60 21.96 3.58 5.98
C LYS A 60 20.75 2.82 6.52
N PHE A 61 20.55 1.61 6.01
CA PHE A 61 19.53 0.70 6.52
C PHE A 61 20.02 0.07 7.81
N GLU A 62 19.18 0.03 8.84
CA GLU A 62 19.44 -0.85 9.98
C GLU A 62 19.26 -2.32 9.56
N GLN A 63 19.91 -3.21 10.30
CA GLN A 63 19.96 -4.63 9.97
C GLN A 63 18.56 -5.25 10.11
N GLY A 64 17.88 -5.45 8.99
CA GLY A 64 16.52 -5.97 8.99
C GLY A 64 15.51 -5.09 8.26
N ASP A 65 15.88 -3.86 7.90
CA ASP A 65 14.87 -2.84 7.62
C ASP A 65 14.48 -2.69 6.14
N MET A 66 13.22 -2.31 5.99
CA MET A 66 12.66 -1.72 4.77
C MET A 66 12.34 -0.27 5.10
N GLU A 67 12.82 0.65 4.27
CA GLU A 67 12.51 2.06 4.43
C GLU A 67 11.51 2.51 3.37
N VAL A 68 10.72 3.52 3.72
CA VAL A 68 9.82 4.16 2.76
C VAL A 68 10.60 5.23 1.98
N TYR A 69 10.57 5.09 0.66
CA TYR A 69 10.86 6.17 -0.28
C TYR A 69 9.52 6.81 -0.69
N ASN A 70 9.49 8.14 -0.67
CA ASN A 70 8.32 8.93 -1.05
C ASN A 70 8.54 9.52 -2.46
N PRO A 71 7.94 8.94 -3.51
CA PRO A 71 8.06 9.42 -4.87
C PRO A 71 7.45 10.80 -5.09
N ASP A 72 7.95 11.54 -6.09
CA ASP A 72 7.26 12.74 -6.54
C ASP A 72 6.22 12.40 -7.62
N PHE A 73 5.00 12.14 -7.16
CA PHE A 73 3.85 11.82 -8.01
C PHE A 73 2.82 12.96 -8.11
N LYS A 74 3.22 14.21 -7.86
CA LYS A 74 2.30 15.37 -7.89
C LYS A 74 1.55 15.55 -9.21
N TRP A 75 2.12 15.09 -10.32
CA TRP A 75 1.51 15.14 -11.64
C TRP A 75 0.39 14.10 -11.85
N ILE A 76 0.29 13.09 -10.98
CA ILE A 76 -0.78 12.08 -11.04
C ILE A 76 -1.99 12.57 -10.24
N LYS A 77 -3.07 12.91 -10.94
CA LYS A 77 -4.34 13.26 -10.31
C LYS A 77 -4.91 12.08 -9.53
N GLY A 78 -5.30 12.30 -8.28
CA GLY A 78 -5.86 11.26 -7.42
C GLY A 78 -4.83 10.24 -6.91
N ILE A 79 -3.54 10.58 -6.91
CA ILE A 79 -2.50 9.70 -6.37
C ILE A 79 -2.76 9.29 -4.90
N ASP A 80 -3.48 10.11 -4.13
CA ASP A 80 -3.84 9.79 -2.75
C ASP A 80 -4.68 8.51 -2.62
N SER A 81 -5.45 8.13 -3.66
CA SER A 81 -6.20 6.88 -3.71
C SER A 81 -5.45 5.74 -4.42
N ASN A 82 -4.21 5.99 -4.87
CA ASN A 82 -3.39 4.97 -5.51
C ASN A 82 -2.68 4.13 -4.43
N PRO A 83 -2.87 2.80 -4.40
CA PRO A 83 -2.20 1.95 -3.42
C PRO A 83 -0.68 1.85 -3.62
N PHE A 84 -0.15 2.29 -4.77
CA PHE A 84 1.28 2.36 -5.04
C PHE A 84 1.89 3.75 -4.84
N ARG A 85 1.29 4.57 -3.96
CA ARG A 85 1.80 5.90 -3.62
C ARG A 85 3.21 5.91 -3.05
N TYR A 86 3.63 4.84 -2.38
CA TYR A 86 4.92 4.75 -1.70
C TYR A 86 5.71 3.54 -2.19
N ILE A 87 7.04 3.64 -2.14
CA ILE A 87 7.94 2.55 -2.50
C ILE A 87 8.68 2.12 -1.24
N LYS A 88 8.54 0.85 -0.84
CA LYS A 88 9.39 0.26 0.20
C LYS A 88 10.67 -0.25 -0.46
N ILE A 89 11.81 0.23 0.00
CA ILE A 89 13.13 -0.15 -0.50
C ILE A 89 13.94 -0.87 0.58
N THR A 90 14.86 -1.75 0.18
CA THR A 90 15.71 -2.53 1.10
C THR A 90 17.01 -2.97 0.41
N LYS A 91 18.07 -3.19 1.21
CA LYS A 91 19.31 -3.85 0.77
C LYS A 91 19.26 -5.37 0.87
N LYS A 92 18.22 -5.93 1.49
CA LYS A 92 18.09 -7.39 1.66
C LYS A 92 18.06 -8.10 0.33
N LEU A 93 18.74 -9.24 0.28
CA LEU A 93 18.63 -10.15 -0.85
C LEU A 93 17.30 -10.93 -0.75
N LEU A 94 16.78 -11.38 -1.89
CA LEU A 94 15.51 -12.13 -1.93
C LEU A 94 15.47 -13.31 -0.94
N LYS A 95 16.58 -14.03 -0.77
CA LYS A 95 16.74 -15.15 0.16
C LYS A 95 16.60 -14.79 1.65
N GLU A 96 16.74 -13.50 1.98
CA GLU A 96 16.60 -12.96 3.35
C GLU A 96 15.19 -12.38 3.59
N ILE A 97 14.37 -12.31 2.55
CA ILE A 97 12.99 -11.85 2.61
C ILE A 97 12.11 -13.10 2.68
N ASN A 98 11.45 -13.32 3.83
CA ASN A 98 10.41 -14.34 3.92
C ASN A 98 9.07 -13.72 3.46
N PRO A 99 8.56 -14.05 2.26
CA PRO A 99 7.35 -13.44 1.71
C PRO A 99 6.09 -13.79 2.52
N GLU A 100 6.05 -14.94 3.19
CA GLU A 100 4.86 -15.39 3.94
C GLU A 100 4.59 -14.52 5.17
N ASN A 101 5.63 -14.05 5.85
CA ASN A 101 5.52 -13.24 7.07
C ASN A 101 4.99 -11.81 6.82
N GLN A 102 4.99 -11.33 5.58
CA GLN A 102 4.51 -9.97 5.26
C GLN A 102 2.99 -9.91 5.05
N LEU A 103 2.41 -10.96 4.46
CA LEU A 103 0.96 -11.10 4.25
C LEU A 103 0.21 -11.31 5.57
N GLU A 104 0.83 -12.03 6.52
CA GLU A 104 0.23 -12.21 7.83
C GLU A 104 0.08 -10.89 8.58
N LYS A 105 0.99 -9.92 8.42
CA LYS A 105 1.02 -8.67 9.24
C LYS A 105 -0.22 -7.75 9.08
N GLU A 106 -1.02 -7.88 8.02
CA GLU A 106 -2.25 -7.08 7.85
C GLU A 106 -3.53 -7.77 8.36
N ASN A 107 -3.54 -9.11 8.49
CA ASN A 107 -4.78 -9.87 8.68
C ASN A 107 -5.29 -9.96 10.14
N TRP A 108 -4.46 -9.70 11.16
CA TRP A 108 -4.83 -9.94 12.58
C TRP A 108 -5.77 -8.86 13.10
N LYS A 109 -5.63 -7.62 12.63
CA LYS A 109 -6.59 -6.56 12.97
C LYS A 109 -7.98 -6.91 12.46
N ASN A 110 -8.08 -7.34 11.20
CA ASN A 110 -9.36 -7.76 10.60
C ASN A 110 -9.96 -8.98 11.32
N LYS A 111 -9.12 -9.92 11.76
CA LYS A 111 -9.57 -11.09 12.55
C LYS A 111 -10.09 -10.70 13.95
N LEU A 112 -9.49 -9.70 14.59
CA LEU A 112 -9.95 -9.20 15.90
C LEU A 112 -11.31 -8.48 15.82
N TYR A 113 -11.51 -7.64 14.79
CA TYR A 113 -12.78 -6.93 14.58
C TYR A 113 -13.94 -7.88 14.27
N SER A 114 -13.67 -8.95 13.52
CA SER A 114 -14.63 -10.03 13.25
C SER A 114 -15.11 -10.71 14.54
N ILE A 115 -14.21 -11.01 15.46
CA ILE A 115 -14.53 -11.68 16.74
C ILE A 115 -15.23 -10.73 17.71
N GLY A 116 -14.81 -9.47 17.77
CA GLY A 116 -15.40 -8.46 18.66
C GLY A 116 -16.83 -8.07 18.30
N CYS A 117 -17.15 -7.97 17.00
CA CYS A 117 -18.50 -7.59 16.56
C CYS A 117 -19.51 -8.73 16.80
N GLY A 118 -19.12 -9.98 16.53
CA GLY A 118 -20.00 -11.14 16.73
C GLY A 118 -20.37 -11.35 18.20
N THR A 119 -19.42 -11.19 19.12
CA THR A 119 -19.65 -11.33 20.57
C THR A 119 -20.56 -10.23 21.12
N ALA A 120 -20.41 -8.98 20.66
CA ALA A 120 -21.25 -7.87 21.10
C ALA A 120 -22.74 -8.06 20.69
N VAL A 121 -22.99 -8.55 19.47
CA VAL A 121 -24.36 -8.80 18.99
C VAL A 121 -25.06 -9.90 19.80
N VAL A 122 -24.36 -11.00 20.08
CA VAL A 122 -24.91 -12.10 20.90
C VAL A 122 -25.23 -11.61 22.31
N PHE A 123 -24.34 -10.81 22.91
CA PHE A 123 -24.55 -10.28 24.26
C PHE A 123 -25.76 -9.33 24.33
N ALA A 124 -25.93 -8.47 23.32
CA ALA A 124 -27.08 -7.57 23.23
C ALA A 124 -28.41 -8.34 23.12
N LEU A 125 -28.44 -9.43 22.34
CA LEU A 125 -29.64 -10.28 22.22
C LEU A 125 -30.00 -10.94 23.56
N ILE A 126 -29.02 -11.46 24.29
CA ILE A 126 -29.24 -12.08 25.61
C ILE A 126 -29.81 -11.05 26.59
N LEU A 127 -29.22 -9.85 26.68
CA LEU A 127 -29.70 -8.79 27.58
C LEU A 127 -31.14 -8.36 27.23
N THR A 128 -31.45 -8.26 25.93
CA THR A 128 -32.80 -7.94 25.46
C THR A 128 -33.81 -9.00 25.90
N PHE A 129 -33.46 -10.27 25.75
CA PHE A 129 -34.32 -11.38 26.15
C PHE A 129 -34.54 -11.44 27.67
N VAL A 130 -33.48 -11.27 28.46
CA VAL A 130 -33.57 -11.21 29.93
C VAL A 130 -34.43 -10.03 30.39
N GLY A 131 -34.26 -8.85 29.76
CA GLY A 131 -35.09 -7.67 30.04
C GLY A 131 -36.57 -7.92 29.74
N LEU A 132 -36.87 -8.55 28.61
CA LEU A 132 -38.24 -8.88 28.21
C LEU A 132 -38.90 -9.87 29.18
N VAL A 133 -38.21 -10.94 29.57
CA VAL A 133 -38.72 -11.94 30.53
C VAL A 133 -38.97 -11.29 31.89
N THR A 134 -38.06 -10.43 32.35
CA THR A 134 -38.19 -9.71 33.62
C THR A 134 -39.39 -8.77 33.60
N PHE A 135 -39.58 -8.05 32.49
CA PHE A 135 -40.73 -7.16 32.29
C PHE A 135 -42.06 -7.92 32.29
N LEU A 136 -42.14 -9.05 31.56
CA LEU A 136 -43.35 -9.88 31.52
C LEU A 136 -43.70 -10.47 32.90
N LYS A 137 -42.69 -10.89 33.69
CA LYS A 137 -42.87 -11.36 35.07
C LYS A 137 -43.39 -10.30 36.04
N TRP A 138 -43.19 -9.03 35.72
CA TRP A 138 -43.71 -7.93 36.54
C TRP A 138 -45.15 -7.56 36.17
N MET A 139 -45.56 -7.88 34.94
CA MET A 139 -46.82 -7.46 34.36
C MET A 139 -47.91 -8.55 34.48
N PHE A 140 -47.51 -9.82 34.65
CA PHE A 140 -48.37 -11.00 34.87
C PHE A 140 -47.95 -11.72 36.15
#